data_AF-A0A2W6DLQ3-F1
#
_entry.id   AF-A0A2W6DLQ3-F1
#
_cell.length_a   1.000
_cell.length_b   1.000
_cell.length_c   1.000
_cell.angle_alpha   90.00
_cell.angle_beta   90.00
_cell.angle_gamma   90.00
#
_symmetry.space_group_name_H-M   'P 1'
#
loop_
_entity.id
_entity.type
_entity.pdbx_description
1 polymer ?
#
loop_
_entity_poly.entity_id
_entity_poly.type
_entity_poly.pdbx_seq_one_letter_code
_entity_poly.pdbx_strand_id
1 'polypeptide(L)' 'MTLRLTDDETQALRIQAEIEHRSMQDVARAAVREYVQRRCAAAQVDEALHVLIPRYTGLLDRLGDA' A
#
# COMPACT_ATOMS: atom_id res chain seq x y z
N MET A 1 -1.47 15.34 15.43
CA MET A 1 -2.76 14.77 14.99
C MET A 1 -3.09 13.60 15.91
N THR A 2 -4.31 13.55 16.46
CA THR A 2 -4.73 12.52 17.42
C THR A 2 -5.67 11.56 16.71
N LEU A 3 -5.28 10.29 16.57
CA LEU A 3 -6.08 9.25 15.93
C LEU A 3 -7.00 8.65 16.99
N ARG A 4 -8.30 8.55 16.70
CA ARG A 4 -9.25 7.82 17.55
C ARG A 4 -9.35 6.40 17.02
N LEU A 5 -9.02 5.44 17.87
CA LEU A 5 -9.04 4.02 17.57
C LEU A 5 -10.25 3.38 18.26
N THR A 6 -10.76 2.31 17.68
CA THR A 6 -11.67 1.40 18.37
C THR A 6 -10.89 0.55 19.39
N ASP A 7 -11.62 -0.11 20.29
CA ASP A 7 -11.01 -1.02 21.27
C ASP A 7 -10.28 -2.20 20.57
N ASP A 8 -10.88 -2.73 19.50
CA ASP A 8 -10.31 -3.81 18.71
C ASP A 8 -9.01 -3.38 17.99
N GLU A 9 -9.00 -2.19 17.40
CA GLU A 9 -7.81 -1.62 16.75
C GLU A 9 -6.68 -1.39 17.77
N THR A 10 -7.03 -0.91 18.96
CA THR A 10 -6.07 -0.70 20.05
C THR A 10 -5.47 -2.03 20.51
N GLN A 11 -6.29 -3.06 20.68
CA GLN A 11 -5.83 -4.39 21.09
C GLN A 11 -4.93 -5.02 20.02
N ALA A 12 -5.30 -4.93 18.74
CA ALA A 12 -4.50 -5.44 17.64
C ALA A 12 -3.12 -4.77 17.58
N LEU A 13 -3.07 -3.44 17.70
CA LEU A 13 -1.80 -2.69 17.71
C LEU A 13 -0.94 -3.03 18.93
N ARG A 14 -1.56 -3.29 20.09
CA ARG A 14 -0.84 -3.69 21.30
C ARG A 14 -0.17 -5.05 21.15
N ILE A 15 -0.91 -6.05 20.70
CA ILE A 15 -0.38 -7.40 20.43
C ILE A 15 0.78 -7.32 19.43
N GLN A 16 0.60 -6.56 18.35
CA GLN A 16 1.63 -6.41 17.32
C GLN A 16 2.89 -5.71 17.86
N ALA A 17 2.72 -4.70 18.71
CA ALA A 17 3.83 -3.99 19.35
C ALA A 17 4.65 -4.88 20.30
N GLU A 18 3.97 -5.78 21.02
CA GLU A 18 4.62 -6.79 21.88
C GLU A 18 5.43 -7.79 21.05
N ILE A 19 4.87 -8.28 19.94
CA ILE A 19 5.56 -9.19 19.01
C ILE A 19 6.79 -8.54 18.37
N GLU A 20 6.67 -7.28 17.97
CA GLU A 20 7.75 -6.56 17.28
C GLU A 20 8.75 -5.90 18.24
N HIS A 21 8.54 -5.97 19.55
CA HIS A 21 9.32 -5.24 20.56
C HIS A 21 9.45 -3.74 20.28
N ARG A 22 8.37 -3.13 19.82
CA ARG A 22 8.31 -1.71 19.42
C ARG A 22 7.22 -0.99 20.20
N SER A 23 7.24 0.34 20.19
CA SER A 23 6.12 1.10 20.75
C SER A 23 4.87 0.93 19.88
N MET A 24 3.70 0.89 20.51
CA MET A 24 2.40 0.84 19.81
C MET A 24 2.25 1.98 18.79
N GLN A 25 2.80 3.16 19.12
CA GLN A 25 2.78 4.32 18.22
C GLN A 25 3.68 4.13 17.00
N ASP A 26 4.83 3.46 17.14
CA ASP A 26 5.71 3.16 16.01
C ASP A 26 5.10 2.12 15.07
N VAL A 27 4.42 1.11 15.62
CA VAL A 27 3.65 0.13 14.83
C VAL A 27 2.54 0.83 14.07
N ALA A 28 1.76 1.69 14.72
CA ALA A 28 0.70 2.46 14.06
C ALA A 28 1.26 3.35 12.92
N ARG A 29 2.39 4.04 13.15
CA ARG A 29 3.04 4.85 12.11
C ARG A 29 3.56 4.01 10.96
N ALA A 30 4.08 2.82 11.22
CA ALA A 30 4.53 1.90 10.18
C ALA A 30 3.35 1.39 9.34
N ALA A 31 2.26 0.97 9.99
CA ALA A 31 1.05 0.50 9.31
C ALA A 31 0.46 1.57 8.38
N VAL A 32 0.40 2.84 8.83
CA VAL A 32 -0.06 3.95 7.99
C VAL A 32 0.85 4.17 6.78
N ARG A 33 2.18 4.18 6.98
CA ARG A 33 3.13 4.33 5.87
C ARG A 33 2.98 3.20 4.87
N GLU A 34 2.91 1.97 5.34
CA GLU A 34 2.79 0.80 4.48
C GLU A 34 1.47 0.79 3.69
N TYR A 35 0.35 1.12 4.35
CA TYR A 35 -0.95 1.27 3.71
C TYR A 35 -0.94 2.29 2.57
N VAL A 36 -0.32 3.46 2.83
CA VAL A 36 -0.20 4.53 1.83
C VAL A 36 0.75 4.12 0.71
N GLN A 37 1.91 3.56 1.03
CA GLN A 37 2.90 3.12 0.03
C GLN A 37 2.34 2.03 -0.88
N ARG A 38 1.65 1.02 -0.34
CA ARG A 38 1.01 -0.03 -1.15
C ARG A 38 -0.01 0.56 -2.14
N ARG A 39 -0.77 1.58 -1.73
CA ARG A 39 -1.75 2.25 -2.59
C ARG A 39 -1.12 3.21 -3.59
N CYS A 40 -0.08 3.94 -3.20
CA CYS A 40 0.67 4.82 -4.08
C CYS A 40 1.41 4.02 -5.17
N ALA A 41 1.98 2.86 -4.85
CA ALA A 41 2.64 2.01 -5.83
C ALA A 41 1.65 1.54 -6.92
N ALA A 42 0.45 1.09 -6.52
CA ALA A 42 -0.60 0.71 -7.47
C ALA A 42 -1.03 1.89 -8.34
N ALA A 43 -1.24 3.08 -7.75
CA ALA A 43 -1.61 4.28 -8.49
C ALA A 43 -0.50 4.76 -9.45
N GLN A 44 0.77 4.66 -9.05
CA GLN A 44 1.91 5.01 -9.92
C GLN A 44 2.05 4.05 -11.09
N VAL A 45 1.81 2.75 -10.87
CA VAL A 45 1.80 1.75 -11.93
C VAL A 45 0.63 2.01 -12.89
N ASP A 46 -0.56 2.30 -12.37
CA ASP A 46 -1.74 2.58 -13.19
C ASP A 46 -1.56 3.84 -14.05
N GLU A 47 -1.00 4.91 -13.48
CA GLU A 47 -0.67 6.15 -14.20
C GLU A 47 0.38 5.88 -15.30
N ALA A 48 1.45 5.14 -14.99
CA ALA A 48 2.45 4.78 -15.98
C ALA A 48 1.86 3.93 -17.12
N LEU A 49 0.99 2.98 -16.80
CA LEU A 49 0.29 2.17 -17.80
C LEU A 49 -0.65 3.01 -18.66
N HIS A 50 -1.37 3.99 -18.10
CA HIS A 50 -2.20 4.93 -18.85
C HIS A 50 -1.42 5.69 -19.94
N VAL A 51 -0.16 6.03 -19.66
CA VAL A 51 0.72 6.71 -20.64
C VAL A 51 1.29 5.74 -21.67
N LEU A 52 1.67 4.53 -21.25
CA LEU A 52 2.41 3.59 -22.10
C LEU A 52 1.48 2.73 -22.98
N ILE A 53 0.31 2.31 -22.49
CA ILE A 53 -0.61 1.44 -23.22
C ILE A 53 -1.05 2.04 -24.57
N PRO A 54 -1.47 3.32 -24.67
CA PRO A 54 -1.85 3.91 -25.96
C PRO A 54 -0.66 4.06 -26.92
N ARG A 55 0.56 4.17 -26.37
CA ARG A 55 1.79 4.35 -27.14
C ARG A 55 2.32 3.05 -27.73
N TYR A 56 2.04 1.91 -27.10
CA TYR A 56 2.60 0.62 -27.49
C TYR A 56 1.54 -0.43 -27.86
N THR A 57 0.29 -0.03 -28.09
CA THR A 57 -0.84 -0.94 -28.35
C THR A 57 -0.54 -1.96 -29.45
N GLY A 58 -0.03 -1.53 -30.61
CA GLY A 58 0.30 -2.44 -31.72
C GLY A 58 1.52 -3.36 -31.51
N LEU A 59 2.34 -3.12 -30.47
CA LEU A 59 3.38 -4.07 -30.04
C LEU A 59 2.83 -5.04 -28.99
N LEU A 60 1.95 -4.57 -28.11
CA LEU A 60 1.28 -5.39 -27.09
C LEU A 60 0.31 -6.39 -27.74
N ASP A 61 -0.47 -5.98 -28.74
CA ASP A 61 -1.39 -6.87 -29.48
C ASP A 61 -0.62 -8.06 -30.10
N ARG A 62 0.51 -7.78 -30.75
CA ARG A 62 1.37 -8.82 -31.34
C ARG A 62 2.02 -9.75 -30.31
N LEU A 63 2.15 -9.31 -29.07
CA LEU A 63 2.73 -10.10 -27.99
C LEU A 63 1.67 -10.96 -27.27
N GLY A 64 0.41 -10.55 -27.30
CA GLY A 64 -0.74 -11.33 -26.81
C GLY A 64 -1.29 -12.33 -27.81
N ASP A 65 -1.05 -12.13 -29.11
CA ASP A 65 -1.47 -13.02 -30.20
C ASP A 65 -0.52 -14.22 -30.44
N ALA A 66 0.58 -14.33 -29.68
CA ALA A 66 1.60 -15.40 -29.79
C ALA A 66 1.48 -16.43 -28.66
#